data_AF-X0UKA4-F1
#
_entry.id   AF-X0UKA4-F1
#
_cell.length_a   1.000
_cell.length_b   1.000
_cell.length_c   1.000
_cell.angle_alpha   90.00
_cell.angle_beta   90.00
_cell.angle_gamma   90.00
#
_symmetry.space_group_name_H-M   'P 1'
#
loop_
_entity.id
_entity.type
_entity.pdbx_description
1 polymer ?
#
loop_
_entity_poly.entity_id
_entity_poly.type
_entity_poly.pdbx_seq_one_letter_code
_entity_poly.pdbx_strand_id
1 'polypeptide(L)'
;RPEFALDHSMSTRRFLITSALLLCSQTVFAETEEQAIQKHILTIRTNPSVNAKKAAGEALAEIGLPSLEPLMDCLHQVAEAKPNDEMWIYPGYVRDAISAVCKRVGANAERGILKRFLQTSNETEREHLFWGLAYGSSYPKALAHLLDAIRGEGDLDGNAKWGLEQMVHLHVHGGWGRDEAAISELLDVFSKYPDLKKEYGEIRQHLTVLKTVGAPKKETTFSPVKHRPLPIVVDELTEFFVALPKPDGGWTYHWGGRQGMRRTS
;
A
#
# COMPACT_ATOMS: atom_id res chain seq x y z
N ARG A 1 -13.49 80.23 -29.67
CA ARG A 1 -13.26 79.79 -28.27
C ARG A 1 -13.26 78.26 -28.24
N PRO A 2 -12.11 77.59 -28.12
CA PRO A 2 -12.06 76.14 -27.94
C PRO A 2 -11.60 75.82 -26.50
N GLU A 3 -12.51 75.38 -25.63
CA GLU A 3 -12.16 74.83 -24.33
C GLU A 3 -13.13 73.68 -24.01
N PHE A 4 -12.82 72.49 -24.54
CA PHE A 4 -13.30 71.22 -23.99
C PHE A 4 -12.21 70.17 -24.23
N ALA A 5 -11.08 70.36 -23.55
CA ALA A 5 -10.11 69.30 -23.34
C ALA A 5 -10.63 68.43 -22.19
N LEU A 6 -11.40 67.39 -22.54
CA LEU A 6 -11.93 66.42 -21.59
C LEU A 6 -10.79 65.64 -20.93
N ASP A 7 -10.83 65.61 -19.60
CA ASP A 7 -9.92 64.94 -18.67
C ASP A 7 -10.01 63.40 -18.78
N HIS A 8 -9.59 62.84 -19.91
CA HIS A 8 -9.49 61.39 -20.14
C HIS A 8 -8.31 60.73 -19.38
N SER A 9 -7.48 61.53 -18.71
CA SER A 9 -6.31 61.09 -17.95
C SER A 9 -6.69 60.34 -16.68
N MET A 10 -7.67 60.85 -15.93
CA MET A 10 -8.05 60.31 -14.62
C MET A 10 -8.79 58.97 -14.72
N SER A 11 -9.67 58.81 -15.71
CA SER A 11 -10.42 57.56 -15.92
C SER A 11 -9.50 56.42 -16.36
N THR A 12 -8.55 56.72 -17.24
CA THR A 12 -7.57 55.72 -17.74
C THR A 12 -6.62 55.30 -16.63
N ARG A 13 -6.15 56.24 -15.80
CA ARG A 13 -5.30 55.91 -14.64
C ARG A 13 -6.01 55.06 -13.61
N ARG A 14 -7.27 55.36 -13.29
CA ARG A 14 -8.06 54.52 -12.36
C ARG A 14 -8.27 53.12 -12.92
N PHE A 15 -8.62 53.00 -14.20
CA PHE A 15 -8.76 51.71 -14.86
C PHE A 15 -7.45 50.89 -14.80
N LEU A 16 -6.32 51.50 -15.14
CA LEU A 16 -5.01 50.83 -15.09
C LEU A 16 -4.62 50.43 -13.67
N ILE A 17 -4.87 51.27 -12.65
CA ILE A 17 -4.59 50.94 -11.25
C ILE A 17 -5.50 49.81 -10.77
N THR A 18 -6.79 49.83 -11.09
CA THR A 18 -7.72 48.76 -10.71
C THR A 18 -7.38 47.46 -11.43
N SER A 19 -7.04 47.48 -12.72
CA SER A 19 -6.59 46.30 -13.46
C SER A 19 -5.26 45.76 -12.94
N ALA A 20 -4.30 46.64 -12.60
CA ALA A 20 -3.03 46.24 -11.99
C ALA A 20 -3.23 45.63 -10.60
N LEU A 21 -4.12 46.20 -9.78
CA LEU A 21 -4.47 45.64 -8.47
C LEU A 21 -5.23 44.31 -8.60
N LEU A 22 -6.08 44.15 -9.62
CA LEU A 22 -6.77 42.89 -9.90
C LEU A 22 -5.78 41.81 -10.36
N LEU A 23 -4.85 42.14 -11.24
CA LEU A 23 -3.74 41.27 -11.65
C LEU A 23 -2.83 40.93 -10.46
N CYS A 24 -2.48 41.92 -9.63
CA CYS A 24 -1.70 41.70 -8.41
C CYS A 24 -2.46 40.84 -7.37
N SER A 25 -3.79 40.93 -7.33
CA SER A 25 -4.64 40.10 -6.46
C SER A 25 -4.79 38.66 -6.97
N GLN A 26 -4.73 38.44 -8.28
CA GLN A 26 -4.67 37.10 -8.89
C GLN A 26 -3.27 36.49 -8.81
N THR A 27 -2.23 37.31 -8.62
CA THR A 27 -0.90 36.86 -8.21
C THR A 27 -0.73 36.76 -6.68
N VAL A 28 -1.82 36.76 -5.90
CA VAL A 28 -1.78 36.25 -4.52
C VAL A 28 -1.51 34.76 -4.62
N PHE A 29 -0.20 34.48 -4.66
CA PHE A 29 0.50 33.21 -4.77
C PHE A 29 -0.43 32.00 -4.72
N ALA A 30 -0.95 31.61 -5.89
CA ALA A 30 -1.43 30.25 -6.05
C ALA A 30 -0.24 29.35 -5.70
N GLU A 31 -0.36 28.66 -4.56
CA GLU A 31 0.63 27.68 -4.11
C GLU A 31 0.89 26.74 -5.28
N THR A 32 2.15 26.64 -5.72
CA THR A 32 2.47 25.71 -6.81
C THR A 32 2.23 24.29 -6.34
N GLU A 33 1.93 23.38 -7.26
CA GLU A 33 1.76 21.96 -6.91
C GLU A 33 2.96 21.41 -6.14
N GLU A 34 4.18 21.79 -6.56
CA GLU A 34 5.42 21.44 -5.87
C GLU A 34 5.47 21.98 -4.43
N GLN A 35 5.07 23.23 -4.20
CA GLN A 35 5.01 23.81 -2.86
C GLN A 35 4.00 23.07 -1.98
N ALA A 36 2.83 22.73 -2.54
CA ALA A 36 1.81 21.95 -1.82
C ALA A 36 2.32 20.56 -1.45
N ILE A 37 2.99 19.86 -2.38
CA ILE A 37 3.61 18.56 -2.11
C ILE A 37 4.64 18.69 -0.98
N GLN A 38 5.57 19.63 -1.08
CA GLN A 38 6.63 19.82 -0.07
C GLN A 38 6.07 20.12 1.31
N LYS A 39 5.02 20.95 1.39
CA LYS A 39 4.31 21.26 2.64
C LYS A 39 3.67 20.02 3.28
N HIS A 40 3.03 19.18 2.49
CA HIS A 40 2.41 17.95 3.00
C HIS A 40 3.46 16.89 3.38
N ILE A 41 4.55 16.75 2.62
CA ILE A 41 5.69 15.89 3.00
C ILE A 41 6.32 16.36 4.31
N LEU A 42 6.52 17.67 4.48
CA LEU A 42 7.03 18.23 5.73
C LEU A 42 6.10 17.94 6.92
N THR A 43 4.78 18.01 6.69
CA THR A 43 3.76 17.68 7.69
C THR A 43 3.87 16.20 8.10
N ILE A 44 4.00 15.28 7.15
CA ILE A 44 4.18 13.84 7.41
C ILE A 44 5.43 13.58 8.26
N ARG A 45 6.53 14.29 7.96
CA ARG A 45 7.81 14.09 8.62
C ARG A 45 7.84 14.65 10.05
N THR A 46 7.36 15.86 10.24
CA THR A 46 7.66 16.64 11.45
C THR A 46 6.48 16.77 12.41
N ASN A 47 5.24 16.59 11.95
CA ASN A 47 4.07 16.82 12.80
C ASN A 47 3.86 15.66 13.79
N PRO A 48 3.74 15.89 15.10
CA PRO A 48 3.53 14.81 16.06
C PRO A 48 2.12 14.18 15.98
N SER A 49 1.13 14.85 15.38
CA SER A 49 -0.24 14.36 15.28
C SER A 49 -0.41 13.36 14.14
N VAL A 50 -0.76 12.11 14.47
CA VAL A 50 -1.08 11.06 13.50
C VAL A 50 -2.21 11.48 12.55
N ASN A 51 -3.22 12.19 13.06
CA ASN A 51 -4.33 12.69 12.24
C ASN A 51 -3.87 13.73 11.21
N ALA A 52 -2.92 14.60 11.58
CA ALA A 52 -2.36 15.58 10.66
C ALA A 52 -1.53 14.90 9.57
N LYS A 53 -0.74 13.86 9.92
CA LYS A 53 0.00 13.07 8.94
C LYS A 53 -0.92 12.33 7.97
N LYS A 54 -2.00 11.75 8.47
CA LYS A 54 -3.01 11.08 7.64
C LYS A 54 -3.68 12.05 6.67
N ALA A 55 -4.12 13.21 7.16
CA ALA A 55 -4.72 14.25 6.31
C ALA A 55 -3.73 14.77 5.25
N ALA A 56 -2.44 14.91 5.58
CA ALA A 56 -1.42 15.25 4.62
C ALA A 56 -1.22 14.15 3.56
N GLY A 57 -1.26 12.88 3.95
CA GLY A 57 -1.23 11.74 3.02
C GLY A 57 -2.42 11.71 2.06
N GLU A 58 -3.63 11.96 2.58
CA GLU A 58 -4.85 12.09 1.76
C GLU A 58 -4.76 13.26 0.77
N ALA A 59 -4.24 14.41 1.21
CA ALA A 59 -4.02 15.56 0.32
C ALA A 59 -3.00 15.26 -0.79
N LEU A 60 -1.90 14.56 -0.49
CA LEU A 60 -0.95 14.10 -1.50
C LEU A 60 -1.60 13.13 -2.49
N ALA A 61 -2.45 12.23 -2.00
CA ALA A 61 -3.23 11.35 -2.87
C ALA A 61 -4.13 12.12 -3.83
N GLU A 62 -4.75 13.23 -3.39
CA GLU A 62 -5.56 14.10 -4.26
C GLU A 62 -4.75 14.73 -5.40
N ILE A 63 -3.48 15.08 -5.13
CA ILE A 63 -2.52 15.57 -6.14
C ILE A 63 -2.16 14.43 -7.12
N GLY A 64 -2.02 13.21 -6.65
CA GLY A 64 -1.86 12.02 -7.48
C GLY A 64 -0.40 11.75 -7.86
N LEU A 65 -0.13 11.45 -9.13
CA LEU A 65 1.18 10.93 -9.58
C LEU A 65 2.38 11.83 -9.22
N PRO A 66 2.30 13.17 -9.31
CA PRO A 66 3.42 14.05 -8.95
C PRO A 66 3.88 13.90 -7.48
N SER A 67 2.99 13.50 -6.58
CA SER A 67 3.30 13.29 -5.16
C SER A 67 4.01 11.97 -4.86
N LEU A 68 4.07 11.04 -5.82
CA LEU A 68 4.48 9.67 -5.56
C LEU A 68 5.97 9.54 -5.23
N GLU A 69 6.85 10.14 -6.04
CA GLU A 69 8.30 10.09 -5.80
C GLU A 69 8.65 10.76 -4.45
N PRO A 70 8.13 11.97 -4.13
CA PRO A 70 8.33 12.58 -2.82
C PRO A 70 7.83 11.73 -1.64
N LEU A 71 6.74 10.98 -1.83
CA LEU A 71 6.23 10.03 -0.81
C LEU A 71 7.17 8.84 -0.61
N MET A 72 7.72 8.26 -1.69
CA MET A 72 8.68 7.16 -1.60
C MET A 72 10.00 7.62 -0.98
N ASP A 73 10.48 8.82 -1.32
CA ASP A 73 11.65 9.42 -0.67
C ASP A 73 11.40 9.70 0.81
N CYS A 74 10.21 10.18 1.16
CA CYS A 74 9.81 10.35 2.55
C CYS A 74 9.78 9.01 3.29
N LEU A 75 9.27 7.95 2.65
CA LEU A 75 9.26 6.60 3.23
C LEU A 75 10.69 6.11 3.48
N HIS A 76 11.57 6.23 2.49
CA HIS A 76 12.97 5.84 2.59
C HIS A 76 13.67 6.55 3.76
N GLN A 77 13.53 7.88 3.87
CA GLN A 77 14.13 8.64 4.96
C GLN A 77 13.59 8.24 6.34
N VAL A 78 12.30 7.92 6.44
CA VAL A 78 11.70 7.42 7.69
C VAL A 78 12.20 6.01 8.00
N ALA A 79 12.42 5.16 6.99
CA ALA A 79 12.98 3.82 7.14
C ALA A 79 14.47 3.82 7.51
N GLU A 80 15.25 4.80 7.05
CA GLU A 80 16.67 4.96 7.41
C GLU A 80 16.88 5.57 8.80
N ALA A 81 15.93 6.38 9.27
CA ALA A 81 15.96 6.92 10.62
C ALA A 81 15.83 5.76 11.61
N LYS A 82 16.98 5.28 12.11
CA LYS A 82 17.06 4.18 13.07
C LYS A 82 16.05 4.40 14.19
N PRO A 83 15.28 3.37 14.57
CA PRO A 83 14.39 3.48 15.70
C PRO A 83 15.25 3.74 16.92
N ASN A 84 15.19 4.97 17.45
CA ASN A 84 15.48 5.15 18.86
C ASN A 84 14.36 4.39 19.58
N ASP A 85 14.74 3.45 20.45
CA ASP A 85 13.95 2.35 21.04
C ASP A 85 12.54 2.68 21.61
N GLU A 86 12.12 3.94 21.65
CA GLU A 86 10.91 4.37 22.36
C GLU A 86 9.76 4.83 21.46
N MET A 87 9.95 4.94 20.14
CA MET A 87 8.83 5.30 19.27
C MET A 87 8.92 4.55 17.96
N TRP A 88 8.32 3.35 17.94
CA TRP A 88 7.81 2.71 16.73
C TRP A 88 6.80 3.66 16.10
N ILE A 89 7.26 4.73 15.44
CA ILE A 89 6.44 5.50 14.53
C ILE A 89 6.28 4.61 13.32
N TYR A 90 5.35 3.66 13.44
CA TYR A 90 4.95 2.79 12.37
C TYR A 90 4.69 3.67 11.13
N PRO A 91 5.44 3.51 10.02
CA PRO A 91 5.28 4.32 8.81
C PRO A 91 3.95 4.09 8.08
N GLY A 92 2.96 3.52 8.77
CA GLY A 92 1.62 3.22 8.27
C GLY A 92 0.98 4.40 7.58
N TYR A 93 1.20 5.64 8.03
CA TYR A 93 0.67 6.82 7.35
C TYR A 93 1.31 7.06 5.97
N VAL A 94 2.61 6.77 5.78
CA VAL A 94 3.25 6.91 4.45
C VAL A 94 2.79 5.78 3.55
N ARG A 95 2.73 4.55 4.08
CA ARG A 95 2.14 3.39 3.38
C ARG A 95 0.70 3.67 2.94
N ASP A 96 -0.12 4.24 3.81
CA ASP A 96 -1.53 4.53 3.54
C ASP A 96 -1.66 5.65 2.50
N ALA A 97 -0.76 6.64 2.52
CA ALA A 97 -0.68 7.67 1.48
C ALA A 97 -0.30 7.06 0.12
N ILE A 98 0.72 6.21 0.07
CA ILE A 98 1.12 5.47 -1.15
C ILE A 98 -0.05 4.63 -1.67
N SER A 99 -0.73 3.89 -0.77
CA SER A 99 -1.93 3.11 -1.09
C SER A 99 -3.05 3.97 -1.67
N ALA A 100 -3.29 5.15 -1.11
CA ALA A 100 -4.30 6.09 -1.61
C ALA A 100 -3.93 6.65 -3.00
N VAL A 101 -2.66 6.99 -3.23
CA VAL A 101 -2.15 7.40 -4.55
C VAL A 101 -2.36 6.27 -5.57
N CYS A 102 -2.02 5.02 -5.22
CA CYS A 102 -2.29 3.85 -6.08
C CYS A 102 -3.76 3.73 -6.46
N LYS A 103 -4.68 3.83 -5.49
CA LYS A 103 -6.12 3.69 -5.73
C LYS A 103 -6.64 4.75 -6.71
N ARG A 104 -6.10 5.97 -6.62
CA ARG A 104 -6.53 7.09 -7.46
C ARG A 104 -5.90 7.07 -8.85
N VAL A 105 -4.59 6.85 -8.93
CA VAL A 105 -3.81 6.96 -10.17
C VAL A 105 -3.80 5.65 -10.96
N GLY A 106 -3.96 4.51 -10.27
CA GLY A 106 -3.94 3.18 -10.85
C GLY A 106 -2.56 2.74 -11.34
N ALA A 107 -2.54 2.07 -12.49
CA ALA A 107 -1.37 1.33 -13.00
C ALA A 107 -0.09 2.17 -13.13
N ASN A 108 -0.20 3.48 -13.40
CA ASN A 108 0.99 4.34 -13.51
C ASN A 108 1.72 4.50 -12.17
N ALA A 109 0.98 4.66 -11.07
CA ALA A 109 1.58 4.70 -9.74
C ALA A 109 2.13 3.33 -9.32
N GLU A 110 1.37 2.27 -9.59
CA GLU A 110 1.78 0.89 -9.29
C GLU A 110 3.13 0.53 -9.94
N ARG A 111 3.35 0.92 -11.21
CA ARG A 111 4.64 0.71 -11.89
C ARG A 111 5.80 1.46 -11.24
N GLY A 112 5.58 2.72 -10.84
CA GLY A 112 6.60 3.51 -10.16
C GLY A 112 7.02 2.88 -8.83
N ILE A 113 6.04 2.47 -8.02
CA ILE A 113 6.30 1.83 -6.73
C ILE A 113 6.94 0.46 -6.92
N LEU A 114 6.48 -0.34 -7.88
CA LEU A 114 7.07 -1.65 -8.15
C LEU A 114 8.54 -1.51 -8.58
N LYS A 115 8.85 -0.54 -9.44
CA LYS A 115 10.24 -0.26 -9.84
C LYS A 115 11.10 0.07 -8.61
N ARG A 116 10.61 0.94 -7.72
CA ARG A 116 11.33 1.30 -6.47
C ARG A 116 11.47 0.10 -5.52
N PHE A 117 10.41 -0.69 -5.37
CA PHE A 117 10.37 -1.89 -4.54
C PHE A 117 11.42 -2.91 -4.97
N LEU A 118 11.59 -3.12 -6.29
CA LEU A 118 12.59 -4.04 -6.82
C LEU A 118 14.02 -3.52 -6.59
N GLN A 119 14.21 -2.19 -6.58
CA GLN A 119 15.54 -1.57 -6.52
C GLN A 119 16.04 -1.27 -5.10
N THR A 120 15.16 -1.24 -4.09
CA THR A 120 15.56 -0.86 -2.73
C THR A 120 16.32 -1.99 -2.02
N SER A 121 17.40 -1.64 -1.33
CA SER A 121 18.12 -2.53 -0.42
C SER A 121 17.67 -2.38 1.04
N ASN A 122 16.79 -1.42 1.34
CA ASN A 122 16.27 -1.16 2.68
C ASN A 122 15.04 -2.04 2.94
N GLU A 123 15.13 -2.94 3.92
CA GLU A 123 14.07 -3.91 4.20
C GLU A 123 12.77 -3.26 4.69
N THR A 124 12.87 -2.21 5.51
CA THR A 124 11.71 -1.47 6.01
C THR A 124 11.01 -0.71 4.88
N GLU A 125 11.78 -0.06 4.00
CA GLU A 125 11.23 0.58 2.80
C GLU A 125 10.54 -0.47 1.90
N ARG A 126 11.21 -1.60 1.64
CA ARG A 126 10.67 -2.72 0.85
C ARG A 126 9.33 -3.19 1.39
N GLU A 127 9.22 -3.43 2.69
CA GLU A 127 7.98 -3.85 3.34
C GLU A 127 6.86 -2.84 3.13
N HIS A 128 7.12 -1.55 3.37
CA HIS A 128 6.09 -0.53 3.23
C HIS A 128 5.67 -0.28 1.78
N LEU A 129 6.59 -0.35 0.81
CA LEU A 129 6.26 -0.28 -0.61
C LEU A 129 5.39 -1.48 -1.02
N PHE A 130 5.74 -2.67 -0.57
CA PHE A 130 4.96 -3.88 -0.82
C PHE A 130 3.53 -3.75 -0.27
N TRP A 131 3.39 -3.36 1.00
CA TRP A 131 2.08 -3.18 1.60
C TRP A 131 1.28 -2.04 0.96
N GLY A 132 1.96 -0.96 0.57
CA GLY A 132 1.37 0.13 -0.20
C GLY A 132 0.78 -0.37 -1.53
N LEU A 133 1.52 -1.20 -2.26
CA LEU A 133 1.06 -1.87 -3.47
C LEU A 133 -0.10 -2.84 -3.20
N ALA A 134 0.05 -3.74 -2.22
CA ALA A 134 -0.93 -4.79 -1.93
C ALA A 134 -2.29 -4.23 -1.47
N TYR A 135 -2.29 -3.14 -0.70
CA TYR A 135 -3.52 -2.48 -0.26
C TYR A 135 -4.03 -1.40 -1.23
N GLY A 136 -3.13 -0.81 -2.02
CA GLY A 136 -3.41 0.27 -2.96
C GLY A 136 -3.93 -0.22 -4.30
N SER A 137 -3.33 -1.27 -4.83
CA SER A 137 -3.84 -1.98 -5.99
C SER A 137 -4.88 -3.02 -5.54
N SER A 138 -5.78 -3.40 -6.43
CA SER A 138 -6.47 -4.69 -6.24
C SER A 138 -5.40 -5.79 -6.29
N TYR A 139 -5.30 -6.61 -5.25
CA TYR A 139 -4.32 -7.70 -5.09
C TYR A 139 -3.92 -8.44 -6.40
N PRO A 140 -4.87 -8.82 -7.30
CA PRO A 140 -4.51 -9.47 -8.57
C PRO A 140 -3.63 -8.63 -9.50
N LYS A 141 -3.75 -7.30 -9.50
CA LYS A 141 -2.97 -6.40 -10.36
C LYS A 141 -1.55 -6.21 -9.87
N ALA A 142 -1.35 -5.98 -8.56
CA ALA A 142 0.02 -5.95 -8.01
C ALA A 142 0.73 -7.28 -8.25
N LEU A 143 0.02 -8.40 -8.10
CA LEU A 143 0.56 -9.70 -8.44
C LEU A 143 0.96 -9.75 -9.92
N ALA A 144 0.05 -9.44 -10.86
CA ALA A 144 0.37 -9.44 -12.29
C ALA A 144 1.58 -8.56 -12.63
N HIS A 145 1.68 -7.36 -12.05
CA HIS A 145 2.82 -6.48 -12.26
C HIS A 145 4.13 -7.04 -11.70
N LEU A 146 4.10 -7.60 -10.49
CA LEU A 146 5.26 -8.28 -9.91
C LEU A 146 5.70 -9.45 -10.79
N LEU A 147 4.75 -10.22 -11.31
CA LEU A 147 5.02 -11.33 -12.21
C LEU A 147 5.59 -10.89 -13.55
N ASP A 148 5.10 -9.78 -14.11
CA ASP A 148 5.64 -9.22 -15.34
C ASP A 148 7.07 -8.70 -15.14
N ALA A 149 7.37 -8.07 -14.00
CA ALA A 149 8.74 -7.67 -13.67
C ALA A 149 9.67 -8.88 -13.58
N ILE A 150 9.20 -9.95 -12.95
CA ILE A 150 9.90 -11.24 -12.82
C ILE A 150 10.08 -11.96 -14.15
N ARG A 151 9.20 -11.76 -15.13
CA ARG A 151 9.32 -12.31 -16.49
C ARG A 151 10.34 -11.56 -17.35
N GLY A 152 10.57 -10.29 -17.05
CA GLY A 152 11.49 -9.43 -17.80
C GLY A 152 12.96 -9.58 -17.40
N GLU A 153 13.23 -10.01 -16.16
CA GLU A 153 14.58 -10.10 -15.61
C GLU A 153 14.98 -11.58 -15.43
N GLY A 154 16.09 -11.98 -16.06
CA GLY A 154 16.54 -13.38 -16.13
C GLY A 154 17.02 -13.98 -14.81
N ASP A 155 17.04 -13.21 -13.73
CA ASP A 155 17.29 -13.68 -12.36
C ASP A 155 16.28 -13.02 -11.42
N LEU A 156 15.73 -13.80 -10.50
CA LEU A 156 14.80 -13.31 -9.49
C LEU A 156 15.61 -12.56 -8.43
N ASP A 157 15.69 -11.24 -8.55
CA ASP A 157 16.26 -10.41 -7.49
C ASP A 157 15.55 -10.71 -6.16
N GLY A 158 16.29 -10.64 -5.06
CA GLY A 158 15.83 -11.05 -3.73
C GLY A 158 14.51 -10.37 -3.32
N ASN A 159 14.28 -9.14 -3.77
CA ASN A 159 13.05 -8.41 -3.52
C ASN A 159 11.85 -8.97 -4.30
N ALA A 160 12.04 -9.35 -5.55
CA ALA A 160 10.98 -9.90 -6.38
C ALA A 160 10.51 -11.25 -5.81
N LYS A 161 11.49 -12.09 -5.42
CA LYS A 161 11.23 -13.33 -4.70
C LYS A 161 10.45 -13.05 -3.42
N TRP A 162 11.00 -12.22 -2.52
CA TRP A 162 10.38 -11.86 -1.24
C TRP A 162 8.94 -11.36 -1.40
N GLY A 163 8.69 -10.47 -2.37
CA GLY A 163 7.34 -9.96 -2.68
C GLY A 163 6.36 -11.07 -3.09
N LEU A 164 6.81 -12.06 -3.85
CA LEU A 164 5.97 -13.21 -4.18
C LEU A 164 5.65 -14.05 -2.94
N GLU A 165 6.62 -14.29 -2.06
CA GLU A 165 6.38 -15.02 -0.82
C GLU A 165 5.32 -14.32 0.03
N GLN A 166 5.42 -12.99 0.14
CA GLN A 166 4.45 -12.19 0.88
C GLN A 166 3.06 -12.19 0.23
N MET A 167 2.97 -12.10 -1.10
CA MET A 167 1.70 -12.21 -1.82
C MET A 167 1.06 -13.57 -1.55
N VAL A 168 1.82 -14.64 -1.72
CA VAL A 168 1.36 -15.99 -1.47
C VAL A 168 0.89 -16.16 -0.02
N HIS A 169 1.65 -15.64 0.95
CA HIS A 169 1.26 -15.63 2.36
C HIS A 169 -0.07 -14.89 2.58
N LEU A 170 -0.22 -13.69 2.00
CA LEU A 170 -1.46 -12.92 2.05
C LEU A 170 -2.65 -13.64 1.43
N HIS A 171 -2.41 -14.35 0.34
CA HIS A 171 -3.45 -15.12 -0.33
C HIS A 171 -3.94 -16.28 0.53
N VAL A 172 -3.01 -17.05 1.10
CA VAL A 172 -3.34 -18.23 1.91
C VAL A 172 -3.93 -17.84 3.26
N HIS A 173 -3.34 -16.85 3.93
CA HIS A 173 -3.66 -16.54 5.33
C HIS A 173 -4.51 -15.29 5.51
N GLY A 174 -4.40 -14.30 4.62
CA GLY A 174 -5.08 -13.01 4.76
C GLY A 174 -6.56 -13.02 4.36
N GLY A 175 -7.14 -14.18 4.02
CA GLY A 175 -8.52 -14.27 3.57
C GLY A 175 -8.78 -13.79 2.12
N TRP A 176 -7.72 -13.40 1.40
CA TRP A 176 -7.75 -13.04 -0.02
C TRP A 176 -7.83 -14.27 -0.95
N GLY A 177 -7.66 -15.48 -0.38
CA GLY A 177 -7.65 -16.79 -1.03
C GLY A 177 -8.96 -17.27 -1.68
N ARG A 178 -9.86 -16.34 -2.02
CA ARG A 178 -11.14 -16.67 -2.66
C ARG A 178 -11.21 -16.26 -4.12
N ASP A 179 -10.22 -15.53 -4.61
CA ASP A 179 -10.16 -15.14 -6.02
C ASP A 179 -9.52 -16.27 -6.84
N GLU A 180 -10.37 -17.07 -7.49
CA GLU A 180 -9.92 -18.18 -8.37
C GLU A 180 -9.02 -17.73 -9.51
N ALA A 181 -9.16 -16.47 -9.98
CA ALA A 181 -8.30 -15.92 -11.02
C ALA A 181 -6.89 -15.71 -10.48
N ALA A 182 -6.75 -15.11 -9.30
CA ALA A 182 -5.46 -14.91 -8.65
C ALA A 182 -4.78 -16.25 -8.28
N ILE A 183 -5.55 -17.24 -7.82
CA ILE A 183 -5.04 -18.61 -7.58
C ILE A 183 -4.50 -19.20 -8.89
N SER A 184 -5.25 -19.09 -9.97
CA SER A 184 -4.86 -19.64 -11.26
C SER A 184 -3.60 -18.98 -11.81
N GLU A 185 -3.46 -17.67 -11.63
CA GLU A 185 -2.28 -16.92 -12.01
C GLU A 185 -1.05 -17.34 -11.18
N LEU A 186 -1.17 -17.47 -9.85
CA LEU A 186 -0.11 -18.00 -9.00
C LEU A 186 0.33 -19.42 -9.40
N LEU A 187 -0.61 -20.29 -9.75
CA LEU A 187 -0.29 -21.65 -10.21
C LEU A 187 0.44 -21.68 -11.56
N ASP A 188 0.12 -20.76 -12.47
CA ASP A 188 0.85 -20.59 -13.74
C ASP A 188 2.29 -20.16 -13.46
N VAL A 189 2.48 -19.24 -12.52
CA VAL A 189 3.81 -18.76 -12.09
C VAL A 189 4.64 -19.89 -11.49
N PHE A 190 4.09 -20.67 -10.55
CA PHE A 190 4.80 -21.82 -9.99
C PHE A 190 5.15 -22.88 -11.05
N SER A 191 4.40 -22.93 -12.15
CA SER A 191 4.71 -23.83 -13.26
C SER A 191 5.86 -23.31 -14.12
N LYS A 192 6.00 -21.99 -14.24
CA LYS A 192 7.08 -21.30 -14.98
C LYS A 192 8.39 -21.19 -14.18
N TYR A 193 8.30 -21.10 -12.86
CA TYR A 193 9.45 -20.96 -11.95
C TYR A 193 9.56 -22.18 -11.01
N PRO A 194 10.21 -23.27 -11.46
CA PRO A 194 10.26 -24.53 -10.72
C PRO A 194 10.98 -24.43 -9.36
N ASP A 195 11.87 -23.46 -9.19
CA ASP A 195 12.56 -23.21 -7.91
C ASP A 195 11.59 -22.67 -6.84
N LEU A 196 10.73 -21.73 -7.23
CA LEU A 196 9.62 -21.29 -6.37
C LEU A 196 8.66 -22.45 -6.06
N LYS A 197 8.40 -23.34 -7.02
CA LYS A 197 7.60 -24.54 -6.78
C LYS A 197 8.25 -25.51 -5.81
N LYS A 198 9.59 -25.59 -5.76
CA LYS A 198 10.31 -26.44 -4.81
C LYS A 198 10.20 -25.88 -3.39
N GLU A 199 10.35 -24.57 -3.24
CA GLU A 199 10.30 -23.86 -1.97
C GLU A 199 8.87 -23.72 -1.43
N TYR A 200 7.90 -23.51 -2.31
CA TYR A 200 6.48 -23.34 -2.01
C TYR A 200 5.62 -24.53 -2.43
N GLY A 201 6.20 -25.74 -2.50
CA GLY A 201 5.49 -26.94 -2.94
C GLY A 201 4.22 -27.22 -2.13
N GLU A 202 4.28 -26.95 -0.83
CA GLU A 202 3.13 -27.07 0.09
C GLU A 202 2.05 -26.03 -0.21
N ILE A 203 2.44 -24.79 -0.50
CA ILE A 203 1.48 -23.73 -0.86
C ILE A 203 0.85 -24.02 -2.22
N ARG A 204 1.62 -24.51 -3.19
CA ARG A 204 1.08 -24.95 -4.49
C ARG A 204 0.07 -26.07 -4.31
N GLN A 205 0.33 -27.05 -3.44
CA GLN A 205 -0.63 -28.09 -3.11
C GLN A 205 -1.90 -27.48 -2.50
N HIS A 206 -1.75 -26.56 -1.56
CA HIS A 206 -2.88 -25.86 -0.93
C HIS A 206 -3.73 -25.07 -1.95
N LEU A 207 -3.09 -24.30 -2.83
CA LEU A 207 -3.73 -23.55 -3.91
C LEU A 207 -4.41 -24.48 -4.94
N THR A 208 -3.81 -25.63 -5.24
CA THR A 208 -4.41 -26.64 -6.14
C THR A 208 -5.66 -27.24 -5.52
N VAL A 209 -5.64 -27.53 -4.22
CA VAL A 209 -6.82 -27.99 -3.48
C VAL A 209 -7.90 -26.90 -3.47
N LEU A 210 -7.55 -25.65 -3.16
CA LEU A 210 -8.51 -24.52 -3.19
C LEU A 210 -9.15 -24.34 -4.57
N LYS A 211 -8.38 -24.48 -5.66
CA LYS A 211 -8.90 -24.44 -7.04
C LYS A 211 -9.81 -25.62 -7.37
N THR A 212 -9.52 -26.82 -6.86
CA THR A 212 -10.25 -28.04 -7.19
C THR A 212 -11.55 -28.17 -6.38
N VAL A 213 -11.52 -27.76 -5.11
CA VAL A 213 -12.63 -27.90 -4.18
C VAL A 213 -13.54 -26.66 -4.17
N GLY A 214 -13.07 -25.55 -4.76
CA GLY A 214 -13.69 -24.23 -4.67
C GLY A 214 -13.32 -23.56 -3.35
N ALA A 215 -13.16 -22.23 -3.38
CA ALA A 215 -12.82 -21.48 -2.18
C ALA A 215 -13.93 -21.66 -1.11
N PRO A 216 -13.59 -22.06 0.13
CA PRO A 216 -14.59 -22.41 1.12
C PRO A 216 -15.52 -21.24 1.45
N LYS A 217 -16.83 -21.48 1.33
CA LYS A 217 -17.86 -20.50 1.69
C LYS A 217 -17.99 -20.42 3.21
N LYS A 218 -17.21 -19.53 3.83
CA LYS A 218 -17.30 -19.02 5.23
C LYS A 218 -17.30 -20.02 6.40
N GLU A 219 -17.64 -21.30 6.22
CA GLU A 219 -17.76 -22.30 7.29
C GLU A 219 -17.36 -23.68 6.77
N THR A 220 -16.06 -23.95 6.69
CA THR A 220 -15.59 -25.35 6.57
C THR A 220 -14.32 -25.52 7.37
N THR A 221 -14.41 -26.37 8.40
CA THR A 221 -13.28 -26.88 9.18
C THR A 221 -12.43 -27.80 8.30
N PHE A 222 -11.15 -27.45 8.12
CA PHE A 222 -10.15 -28.34 7.54
C PHE A 222 -9.46 -29.15 8.65
N SER A 223 -9.21 -30.44 8.40
CA SER A 223 -8.34 -31.28 9.24
C SER A 223 -6.96 -31.38 8.58
N PRO A 224 -5.86 -30.95 9.22
CA PRO A 224 -4.53 -31.01 8.61
C PRO A 224 -3.89 -32.40 8.68
N VAL A 225 -3.07 -32.67 7.66
CA VAL A 225 -2.06 -33.73 7.66
C VAL A 225 -0.98 -33.39 8.71
N LYS A 226 -0.56 -34.39 9.49
CA LYS A 226 0.34 -34.29 10.65
C LYS A 226 1.70 -33.66 10.32
N HIS A 227 2.00 -32.42 10.73
CA HIS A 227 3.38 -31.90 10.91
C HIS A 227 3.49 -30.83 12.01
N ARG A 228 4.75 -30.57 12.44
CA ARG A 228 5.17 -29.85 13.66
C ARG A 228 4.61 -28.42 13.80
N PRO A 229 4.37 -27.94 15.03
CA PRO A 229 3.96 -26.57 15.28
C PRO A 229 5.13 -25.60 15.06
N LEU A 230 4.88 -24.52 14.31
CA LEU A 230 5.67 -23.29 14.41
C LEU A 230 4.98 -22.38 15.44
N PRO A 231 5.71 -21.77 16.39
CA PRO A 231 5.12 -20.86 17.35
C PRO A 231 4.71 -19.57 16.62
N ILE A 232 3.42 -19.25 16.63
CA ILE A 232 2.90 -17.96 16.19
C ILE A 232 2.60 -17.15 17.45
N VAL A 233 3.36 -16.08 17.67
CA VAL A 233 3.00 -15.01 18.62
C VAL A 233 2.21 -13.99 17.81
N VAL A 234 0.92 -13.80 18.13
CA VAL A 234 0.06 -12.79 17.52
C VAL A 234 -0.09 -11.63 18.51
N ASP A 235 0.28 -10.45 18.05
CA ASP A 235 0.22 -9.18 18.78
C ASP A 235 -1.23 -8.70 19.02
N GLU A 236 -1.45 -7.95 20.10
CA GLU A 236 -2.70 -7.79 20.87
C GLU A 236 -3.82 -6.95 20.20
N LEU A 237 -3.74 -6.62 18.92
CA LEU A 237 -4.68 -5.66 18.32
C LEU A 237 -5.15 -6.10 16.92
N THR A 238 -6.12 -7.01 16.85
CA THR A 238 -7.54 -6.73 16.49
C THR A 238 -8.29 -8.00 16.07
N GLU A 239 -7.63 -9.10 15.70
CA GLU A 239 -8.27 -10.41 15.47
C GLU A 239 -7.28 -11.51 15.86
N PHE A 240 -7.75 -12.58 16.51
CA PHE A 240 -6.89 -13.71 16.84
C PHE A 240 -7.38 -14.99 16.16
N PHE A 241 -6.40 -15.77 15.71
CA PHE A 241 -6.56 -17.09 15.14
C PHE A 241 -6.04 -18.13 16.12
N VAL A 242 -6.90 -19.03 16.58
CA VAL A 242 -6.52 -20.08 17.54
C VAL A 242 -6.76 -21.44 16.92
N ALA A 243 -5.71 -22.25 16.86
CA ALA A 243 -5.77 -23.66 16.51
C ALA A 243 -5.76 -24.50 17.78
N LEU A 244 -6.84 -25.27 18.01
CA LEU A 244 -6.96 -26.18 19.15
C LEU A 244 -6.89 -27.64 18.68
N PRO A 245 -5.99 -28.46 19.24
CA PRO A 245 -5.92 -29.88 18.91
C PRO A 245 -7.15 -30.62 19.45
N LYS A 246 -7.69 -31.55 18.65
CA LYS A 246 -8.78 -32.43 19.05
C LYS A 246 -8.24 -33.77 19.57
N PRO A 247 -9.01 -34.46 20.44
CA PRO A 247 -8.63 -35.78 20.96
C PRO A 247 -8.45 -36.86 19.89
N ASP A 248 -9.10 -36.72 18.73
CA ASP A 248 -9.00 -37.65 17.60
C ASP A 248 -7.78 -37.40 16.69
N GLY A 249 -6.93 -36.43 17.04
CA GLY A 249 -5.77 -36.03 16.24
C GLY A 249 -6.07 -35.03 15.14
N GLY A 250 -7.30 -34.50 15.06
CA GLY A 250 -7.65 -33.36 14.21
C GLY A 250 -7.34 -32.01 14.87
N TRP A 251 -7.63 -30.92 14.16
CA TRP A 251 -7.52 -29.55 14.69
C TRP A 251 -8.86 -28.82 14.53
N THR A 252 -9.12 -27.87 15.43
CA THR A 252 -10.25 -26.93 15.34
C THR A 252 -9.69 -25.52 15.25
N TYR A 253 -10.18 -24.74 14.30
CA TYR A 253 -9.73 -23.36 14.09
C TYR A 253 -10.82 -22.40 14.49
N HIS A 254 -10.47 -21.44 15.35
CA HIS A 254 -11.38 -20.40 15.82
C HIS A 254 -10.88 -19.04 15.34
N TRP A 255 -11.77 -18.30 14.71
CA TRP A 255 -11.59 -16.90 14.38
C TRP A 255 -12.44 -16.07 15.33
N GLY A 256 -11.79 -15.25 16.16
CA GLY A 256 -12.46 -14.38 17.13
C GLY A 256 -12.17 -12.91 16.89
N GLY A 257 -13.23 -12.13 16.67
CA GLY A 257 -13.24 -10.68 16.89
C GLY A 257 -13.81 -10.34 18.28
N ARG A 258 -13.53 -9.13 18.78
CA ARG A 258 -13.80 -8.66 20.16
C ARG A 258 -15.23 -8.86 20.72
N GLN A 259 -16.23 -9.21 19.91
CA GLN A 259 -17.63 -9.35 20.35
C GLN A 259 -18.10 -10.80 20.61
N GLY A 260 -17.27 -11.83 20.40
CA GLY A 260 -17.75 -13.22 20.34
C GLY A 260 -17.65 -14.10 21.59
N MET A 261 -16.82 -13.78 22.60
CA MET A 261 -16.65 -14.66 23.76
C MET A 261 -17.60 -14.30 24.91
N ARG A 262 -18.85 -14.78 24.85
CA ARG A 262 -19.57 -15.10 26.08
C ARG A 262 -18.99 -16.40 26.62
N ARG A 263 -18.39 -16.34 27.80
CA ARG A 263 -18.02 -17.53 28.60
C ARG A 263 -19.26 -18.40 28.79
N THR A 264 -19.32 -19.54 28.12
CA THR A 264 -20.03 -20.70 28.64
C THR A 264 -19.05 -21.45 29.54
N SER A 265 -19.52 -21.71 30.76
CA SER A 265 -18.84 -22.29 31.95
C SER A 265 -17.70 -23.27 31.69
#